data_AF-A0A382KMN5-F1
#
_entry.id   AF-A0A382KMN5-F1
#
_cell.length_a   1.000
_cell.length_b   1.000
_cell.length_c   1.000
_cell.angle_alpha   90.00
_cell.angle_beta   90.00
_cell.angle_gamma   90.00
#
_symmetry.space_group_name_H-M   'P 1'
#
loop_
_entity.id
_entity.type
_entity.pdbx_description
1 polymer ?
#
loop_
_entity_poly.entity_id
_entity_poly.type
_entity_poly.pdbx_seq_one_letter_code
_entity_poly.pdbx_strand_id
1 'polypeptide(L)' 'MDILSSFNYWAVIILMMIGFYIIIANNNLVKKIIGINIFQTSIFIMFISMG' A
#
# COMPACT_ATOMS: atom_id res chain seq x y z
N MET A 1 5.30 -22.27 10.69
CA MET A 1 6.13 -21.21 10.11
C MET A 1 5.46 -20.92 8.77
N ASP A 2 4.61 -19.92 8.56
CA ASP A 2 4.78 -18.49 8.86
C ASP A 2 3.43 -17.76 8.91
N ILE A 3 2.75 -17.74 10.07
CA ILE A 3 1.56 -16.90 10.26
C ILE A 3 1.91 -15.41 10.06
N LEU A 4 3.18 -15.05 10.32
CA LEU A 4 3.77 -13.74 10.07
C LEU A 4 3.79 -13.35 8.58
N SER A 5 4.05 -14.28 7.65
CA SER A 5 4.08 -13.95 6.22
C SER A 5 2.67 -13.71 5.67
N SER A 6 1.69 -14.49 6.13
CA SER A 6 0.28 -14.27 5.79
C SER A 6 -0.24 -12.94 6.33
N PHE A 7 0.16 -12.54 7.55
CA PHE A 7 -0.23 -11.25 8.12
C PHE A 7 0.38 -10.05 7.39
N ASN A 8 1.68 -10.13 7.04
CA ASN A 8 2.33 -9.09 6.23
C ASN A 8 1.68 -8.94 4.85
N TYR A 9 1.31 -10.04 4.21
CA TYR A 9 0.65 -10.02 2.91
C TYR A 9 -0.72 -9.30 2.97
N TRP A 10 -1.52 -9.60 3.99
CA TRP A 10 -2.79 -8.92 4.23
C TRP A 10 -2.62 -7.44 4.57
N ALA A 11 -1.61 -7.09 5.36
CA ALA A 11 -1.29 -5.70 5.69
C ALA A 11 -0.91 -4.88 4.44
N VAL A 12 -0.10 -5.45 3.54
CA VAL A 12 0.26 -4.82 2.26
C VAL A 12 -0.96 -4.59 1.38
N ILE A 13 -1.86 -5.58 1.27
CA ILE A 13 -3.08 -5.45 0.47
C ILE A 13 -3.97 -4.31 0.97
N ILE A 14 -4.19 -4.22 2.30
CA ILE A 14 -4.98 -3.14 2.90
C ILE A 14 -4.31 -1.78 2.66
N LEU A 15 -2.99 -1.69 2.84
CA LEU A 15 -2.23 -0.45 2.62
C LEU A 15 -2.32 0.02 1.16
N MET A 16 -2.26 -0.93 0.22
CA MET A 16 -2.38 -0.69 -1.21
C MET A 16 -3.78 -0.18 -1.59
N MET A 17 -4.83 -0.77 -1.00
CA MET A 17 -6.22 -0.32 -1.20
C MET A 17 -6.47 1.09 -0.66
N ILE A 18 -5.85 1.46 0.47
CA ILE A 18 -5.91 2.83 1.02
C ILE A 18 -5.24 3.82 0.06
N GLY A 19 -4.08 3.46 -0.51
CA GLY A 19 -3.39 4.27 -1.53
C GLY A 19 -4.30 4.56 -2.73
N PHE A 20 -4.98 3.52 -3.25
CA PHE A 20 -5.94 3.68 -4.35
C PHE A 20 -7.17 4.52 -3.97
N TYR A 21 -7.72 4.33 -2.78
CA TYR A 21 -8.86 5.12 -2.31
C TYR A 21 -8.54 6.63 -2.30
N ILE A 22 -7.35 7.00 -1.82
CA ILE A 22 -6.90 8.39 -1.80
C ILE A 22 -6.74 8.95 -3.23
N ILE A 23 -6.26 8.14 -4.17
CA ILE A 23 -6.09 8.55 -5.57
C ILE A 23 -7.45 8.80 -6.25
N ILE A 24 -8.45 7.95 -6.01
CA ILE A 24 -9.76 8.03 -6.67
C ILE A 24 -10.64 9.10 -6.02
N ALA A 25 -10.69 9.18 -4.69
CA ALA A 25 -11.63 10.04 -3.96
C ALA A 25 -11.23 11.53 -3.97
N ASN A 26 -9.95 11.86 -4.19
CA ASN A 26 -9.48 13.24 -4.12
C ASN A 26 -9.40 13.89 -5.51
N ASN A 27 -10.09 15.02 -5.67
CA ASN A 27 -9.98 15.86 -6.86
C ASN A 27 -8.73 16.76 -6.85
N ASN A 28 -8.06 16.89 -5.70
CA ASN A 28 -6.87 17.71 -5.56
C ASN A 28 -5.58 16.93 -5.91
N LEU A 29 -4.76 17.48 -6.80
CA LEU A 29 -3.55 16.82 -7.32
C LEU A 29 -2.53 16.49 -6.23
N VAL A 30 -2.39 17.36 -5.22
CA VAL A 30 -1.47 17.13 -4.08
C VAL A 30 -1.86 15.88 -3.30
N LYS A 31 -3.17 15.68 -3.04
CA LYS A 31 -3.65 14.49 -2.33
C LYS A 31 -3.49 13.22 -3.17
N LYS A 32 -3.60 13.31 -4.49
CA LYS A 32 -3.27 12.19 -5.40
C LYS A 32 -1.79 11.80 -5.31
N ILE A 33 -0.87 12.77 -5.28
CA ILE A 33 0.58 12.50 -5.14
C ILE A 33 0.90 11.81 -3.80
N ILE A 34 0.22 12.21 -2.72
CA ILE A 34 0.34 11.55 -1.41
C ILE A 34 -0.14 10.09 -1.50
N GLY A 35 -1.30 9.84 -2.14
CA GLY A 35 -1.81 8.49 -2.36
C GLY A 35 -0.87 7.61 -3.19
N ILE A 36 -0.23 8.18 -4.21
CA ILE A 36 0.78 7.49 -5.04
C ILE A 36 2.04 7.14 -4.23
N ASN A 37 2.51 8.03 -3.35
CA ASN A 37 3.64 7.73 -2.47
C ASN A 37 3.33 6.58 -1.50
N ILE A 38 2.13 6.56 -0.91
CA ILE A 38 1.67 5.47 -0.04
C ILE A 38 1.62 4.14 -0.79
N PHE A 39 1.16 4.16 -2.05
CA PHE A 39 1.16 2.99 -2.92
C PHE A 39 2.59 2.46 -3.16
N GLN A 40 3.54 3.34 -3.44
CA GLN A 40 4.96 2.95 -3.60
C GLN A 40 5.54 2.33 -2.32
N THR A 41 5.29 2.93 -1.14
CA THR A 41 5.73 2.36 0.15
C THR A 41 5.15 0.95 0.39
N SER A 42 3.89 0.73 0.00
CA SER A 42 3.25 -0.59 0.10
C SER A 42 3.97 -1.65 -0.73
N ILE A 43 4.41 -1.30 -1.95
CA ILE A 43 5.18 -2.19 -2.83
C ILE A 43 6.56 -2.51 -2.24
N PHE A 44 7.23 -1.54 -1.60
CA PHE A 44 8.50 -1.81 -0.93
C PHE A 44 8.35 -2.85 0.18
N ILE A 45 7.31 -2.74 1.00
CA ILE A 45 7.01 -3.70 2.08
C ILE A 45 6.68 -5.08 1.49
N MET A 46 5.95 -5.12 0.37
CA MET A 46 5.67 -6.38 -0.35
C MET A 46 6.94 -7.07 -0.82
N PHE A 47 7.86 -6.31 -1.42
CA PHE A 47 9.14 -6.84 -1.91
C PHE A 47 10.01 -7.36 -0.77
N ILE A 48 10.10 -6.63 0.35
CA ILE A 48 10.86 -7.06 1.54
C ILE A 48 10.24 -8.32 2.15
N SER A 49 8.90 -8.45 2.14
CA SER A 49 8.22 -9.62 2.69
C SER A 49 8.28 -10.85 1.79
N MET A 50 8.59 -10.68 0.49
CA MET A 50 8.70 -11.76 -0.49
C MET A 50 10.16 -12.19 -0.73
N GLY A 51 11.11 -11.30 -0.47
CA GLY A 51 12.56 -11.51 -0.59
C GLY A 51 13.22 -12.08 0.65
#